data_AF-A0A0W8C6M6-F1
#
_entry.id   AF-A0A0W8C6M6-F1
#
_cell.length_a   1.000
_cell.length_b   1.000
_cell.length_c   1.000
_cell.angle_alpha   90.00
_cell.angle_beta   90.00
_cell.angle_gamma   90.00
#
_symmetry.space_group_name_H-M   'P 1'
#
loop_
_entity.id
_entity.type
_entity.pdbx_description
1 polymer ?
#
loop_
_entity_poly.entity_id
_entity_poly.type
_entity_poly.pdbx_seq_one_letter_code
_entity_poly.pdbx_strand_id
1 'polypeptide(L)'
;MGSLLGQLQVCCRMESVSGAEFHEKSTASSRLRRRATTLRRQRLLVETPSFDGSSNFVLVVSKATPRIYVKPKRKSMDTVDVAVQLGANTARMERDEQPEEGWSVDLTTRTWACKYFFHKGQCVHLLFAFYTRFGTDQPGKRKLYNRSRRNKRKTLEDQIAEAAEAAKQTSPNVDVRSLTVLLYRCCSDMKCMFA
;
A
#
# COMPACT_ATOMS: atom_id res chain seq x y z
N MET A 1 -20.45 -28.87 -30.42
CA MET A 1 -20.77 -28.78 -28.97
C MET A 1 -19.68 -29.34 -28.04
N GLY A 2 -18.48 -29.72 -28.51
CA GLY A 2 -17.46 -30.40 -27.67
C GLY A 2 -16.25 -29.57 -27.21
N SER A 3 -16.04 -28.35 -27.73
CA SER A 3 -14.83 -27.56 -27.43
C SER A 3 -14.84 -26.98 -26.00
N LEU A 4 -16.01 -26.61 -25.48
CA LEU A 4 -16.16 -26.05 -24.13
C LEU A 4 -15.82 -27.08 -23.05
N LEU A 5 -16.30 -28.33 -23.21
CA LEU A 5 -16.01 -29.42 -22.29
C LEU A 5 -14.51 -29.77 -22.30
N GLY A 6 -13.87 -29.77 -23.48
CA GLY A 6 -12.43 -29.96 -23.59
C GLY A 6 -11.63 -28.85 -22.90
N GLN A 7 -12.03 -27.59 -23.06
CA GLN A 7 -11.37 -26.45 -22.39
C GLN A 7 -11.56 -26.49 -20.87
N LEU A 8 -12.76 -26.83 -20.40
CA LEU A 8 -13.04 -27.01 -18.96
C LEU A 8 -12.19 -28.13 -18.38
N GLN A 9 -12.07 -29.27 -19.07
CA GLN A 9 -11.24 -30.39 -18.62
C GLN A 9 -9.75 -30.03 -18.53
N VAL A 10 -9.24 -29.22 -19.48
CA VAL A 10 -7.86 -28.69 -19.44
C VAL A 10 -7.69 -27.72 -18.26
N CYS A 11 -8.63 -26.80 -18.03
CA CYS A 11 -8.58 -25.89 -16.87
C CYS A 11 -8.62 -26.66 -15.54
N CYS A 12 -9.52 -27.63 -15.41
CA CYS A 12 -9.60 -28.48 -14.22
C CYS A 12 -8.32 -29.28 -14.01
N ARG A 13 -7.71 -29.83 -15.07
CA ARG A 13 -6.45 -30.58 -14.97
C ARG A 13 -5.29 -29.68 -14.53
N MET A 14 -5.21 -28.46 -15.05
CA MET A 14 -4.17 -27.49 -14.64
C MET A 14 -4.37 -27.00 -13.20
N GLU A 15 -5.59 -26.69 -12.79
CA GLU A 15 -5.85 -26.25 -11.41
C GLU A 15 -5.73 -27.39 -10.38
N SER A 16 -6.10 -28.63 -10.75
CA SER A 16 -5.95 -29.80 -9.87
C SER A 16 -4.50 -30.20 -9.59
N VAL A 17 -3.57 -29.81 -10.48
CA VAL A 17 -2.12 -30.01 -10.31
C VAL A 17 -1.47 -28.79 -9.67
N SER A 18 -2.19 -27.66 -9.57
CA SER A 18 -1.69 -26.53 -8.81
C SER A 18 -1.64 -26.93 -7.34
N GLY A 19 -0.45 -26.91 -6.73
CA GLY A 19 -0.27 -27.09 -5.29
C GLY A 19 -0.80 -25.90 -4.47
N ALA A 20 -1.78 -25.16 -5.01
CA ALA A 20 -2.40 -24.05 -4.32
C ALA A 20 -3.20 -24.62 -3.14
N GLU A 21 -2.81 -24.24 -1.93
CA GLU A 21 -3.56 -24.62 -0.74
C GLU A 21 -5.00 -24.12 -0.84
N PHE A 22 -5.95 -25.01 -0.54
CA PHE A 22 -7.34 -24.62 -0.41
C PHE A 22 -7.49 -23.68 0.79
N HIS A 23 -7.72 -22.40 0.50
CA HIS A 23 -8.00 -21.42 1.55
C HIS A 23 -9.46 -21.54 2.00
N GLU A 24 -9.67 -22.10 3.19
CA GLU A 24 -10.98 -22.19 3.84
C GLU A 24 -11.61 -20.80 4.09
N LYS A 25 -10.77 -19.77 4.24
CA LYS A 25 -11.21 -18.39 4.47
C LYS A 25 -10.79 -17.51 3.30
N SER A 26 -11.75 -16.78 2.73
CA SER A 26 -11.43 -15.88 1.64
C SER A 26 -10.54 -14.73 2.11
N THR A 27 -9.58 -14.35 1.27
CA THR A 27 -8.61 -13.30 1.58
C THR A 27 -8.95 -12.04 0.82
N ALA A 28 -8.93 -10.90 1.52
CA ALA A 28 -9.23 -9.61 0.90
C ALA A 28 -8.18 -9.26 -0.17
N SER A 29 -8.67 -9.01 -1.39
CA SER A 29 -7.84 -8.58 -2.52
C SER A 29 -7.14 -7.25 -2.25
N SER A 30 -6.00 -7.02 -2.91
CA SER A 30 -5.25 -5.76 -2.79
C SER A 30 -6.10 -4.53 -3.18
N ARG A 31 -7.00 -4.69 -4.16
CA ARG A 31 -7.96 -3.64 -4.57
C ARG A 31 -8.94 -3.32 -3.45
N LEU A 32 -9.49 -4.34 -2.77
CA LEU A 32 -10.42 -4.14 -1.66
C LEU A 32 -9.72 -3.47 -0.46
N ARG A 33 -8.50 -3.89 -0.12
CA ARG A 33 -7.70 -3.27 0.95
C ARG A 33 -7.40 -1.80 0.68
N ARG A 34 -7.01 -1.47 -0.57
CA ARG A 34 -6.81 -0.08 -1.00
C ARG A 34 -8.10 0.73 -0.87
N ARG A 35 -9.23 0.17 -1.32
CA ARG A 35 -10.54 0.82 -1.20
C ARG A 35 -10.91 1.09 0.27
N ALA A 36 -10.84 0.08 1.14
CA ALA A 36 -11.13 0.23 2.56
C ALA A 36 -10.23 1.29 3.22
N THR A 37 -8.93 1.30 2.87
CA THR A 37 -7.99 2.33 3.34
C THR A 37 -8.38 3.74 2.88
N THR A 38 -8.79 3.89 1.61
CA THR A 38 -9.25 5.17 1.06
C THR A 38 -10.52 5.64 1.75
N LEU A 39 -11.53 4.78 1.87
CA LEU A 39 -12.81 5.13 2.52
C LEU A 39 -12.61 5.52 3.98
N ARG A 40 -11.74 4.79 4.70
CA ARG A 40 -11.33 5.15 6.07
C ARG A 40 -10.69 6.53 6.12
N ARG A 41 -9.69 6.80 5.27
CA ARG A 41 -8.98 8.09 5.24
C ARG A 41 -9.93 9.25 4.93
N GLN A 42 -10.95 9.01 4.11
CA GLN A 42 -11.99 9.98 3.76
C GLN A 42 -13.12 10.07 4.81
N ARG A 43 -13.05 9.33 5.92
CA ARG A 43 -14.09 9.26 6.96
C ARG A 43 -15.47 8.87 6.39
N LEU A 44 -15.45 8.04 5.35
CA LEU A 44 -16.66 7.46 4.75
C LEU A 44 -17.06 6.13 5.40
N LEU A 45 -16.19 5.58 6.26
CA LEU A 45 -16.51 4.48 7.16
C LEU A 45 -16.40 5.03 8.58
N VAL A 46 -17.44 4.84 9.38
CA VAL A 46 -17.54 5.37 10.75
C VAL A 46 -17.96 4.24 11.67
N GLU A 47 -17.33 4.15 12.85
CA GLU A 47 -17.79 3.28 13.93
C GLU A 47 -18.91 3.98 14.69
N THR A 48 -20.03 3.29 14.90
CA THR A 48 -21.12 3.72 15.79
C THR A 48 -20.92 3.04 17.14
N PRO A 49 -21.12 3.73 18.28
CA PRO A 49 -21.06 3.09 19.59
C PRO A 49 -22.10 1.96 19.67
N SER A 50 -21.66 0.78 20.11
CA SER A 50 -22.57 -0.33 20.40
C SER A 50 -23.19 -0.16 21.78
N PHE A 51 -24.49 -0.42 21.90
CA PHE A 51 -25.22 -0.32 23.18
C PHE A 51 -24.87 -1.46 24.15
N ASP A 52 -24.35 -2.58 23.65
CA ASP A 52 -24.15 -3.82 24.40
C ASP A 52 -22.78 -3.95 25.10
N GLY A 53 -21.86 -3.00 24.86
CA GLY A 53 -20.51 -3.01 25.43
C GLY A 53 -19.64 -4.21 25.03
N SER A 54 -20.09 -5.04 24.07
CA SER A 54 -19.38 -6.26 23.70
C SER A 54 -18.19 -5.92 22.78
N SER A 55 -16.98 -6.38 23.15
CA SER A 55 -15.75 -6.06 22.42
C SER A 55 -15.69 -6.69 21.01
N ASN A 56 -16.47 -7.74 20.78
CA ASN A 56 -16.38 -8.59 19.60
C ASN A 56 -17.18 -8.07 18.40
N PHE A 57 -18.13 -7.15 18.63
CA PHE A 57 -18.93 -6.55 17.58
C PHE A 57 -18.51 -5.09 17.32
N VAL A 58 -18.62 -4.67 16.07
CA VAL A 58 -18.38 -3.29 15.63
C VAL A 58 -19.50 -2.87 14.70
N LEU A 59 -20.26 -1.83 15.08
CA LEU A 59 -21.22 -1.20 14.18
C LEU A 59 -20.48 -0.28 13.23
N VAL A 60 -20.60 -0.53 11.93
CA VAL A 60 -19.89 0.22 10.88
C VAL A 60 -20.89 0.88 9.94
N VAL A 61 -20.93 2.20 9.93
CA VAL A 61 -21.74 2.98 8.98
C VAL A 61 -20.90 3.31 7.75
N SER A 62 -21.39 2.95 6.56
CA SER A 62 -20.78 3.34 5.28
C SER A 62 -21.52 4.52 4.64
N LYS A 63 -20.85 5.66 4.55
CA LYS A 63 -21.37 6.86 3.90
C LYS A 63 -21.28 6.77 2.38
N ALA A 64 -22.08 7.60 1.72
CA ALA A 64 -22.05 7.71 0.27
C ALA A 64 -20.65 8.04 -0.24
N THR A 65 -20.06 7.14 -1.04
CA THR A 65 -18.78 7.40 -1.68
C THR A 65 -18.99 8.39 -2.83
N PRO A 66 -18.33 9.56 -2.85
CA PRO A 66 -18.39 10.45 -3.98
C PRO A 66 -17.84 9.75 -5.23
N ARG A 67 -18.44 10.03 -6.39
CA ARG A 67 -18.01 9.43 -7.66
C ARG A 67 -16.55 9.79 -7.91
N ILE A 68 -15.67 8.79 -7.90
CA ILE A 68 -14.24 8.99 -8.12
C ILE A 68 -14.01 9.17 -9.62
N TYR A 69 -13.54 10.35 -10.02
CA TYR A 69 -13.10 10.60 -11.40
C TYR A 69 -11.86 9.75 -11.72
N VAL A 70 -11.96 8.88 -12.72
CA VAL A 70 -10.84 8.07 -13.19
C VAL A 70 -10.29 8.70 -14.46
N LYS A 71 -9.14 9.38 -14.36
CA LYS A 71 -8.47 9.94 -15.54
C LYS A 71 -8.06 8.78 -16.48
N PRO A 72 -8.44 8.82 -17.77
CA PRO A 72 -7.99 7.83 -18.74
C PRO A 72 -6.47 7.83 -18.82
N LYS A 73 -5.83 6.70 -18.52
CA LYS A 73 -4.38 6.55 -18.69
C LYS A 73 -4.15 5.42 -19.69
N ARG A 74 -3.92 5.78 -20.96
CA ARG A 74 -3.63 4.84 -22.07
C ARG A 74 -4.65 3.72 -22.26
N LYS A 75 -5.86 3.90 -21.74
CA LYS A 75 -6.98 2.96 -21.78
C LYS A 75 -8.04 3.54 -22.70
N SER A 76 -8.69 2.71 -23.52
CA SER A 76 -9.82 3.15 -24.34
C SER A 76 -10.93 3.71 -23.42
N MET A 77 -11.68 4.70 -23.92
CA MET A 77 -12.74 5.35 -23.15
C MET A 77 -13.72 4.32 -22.55
N ASP A 78 -14.10 3.33 -23.36
CA ASP A 78 -15.01 2.24 -22.95
C ASP A 78 -14.52 1.49 -21.71
N THR A 79 -13.22 1.18 -21.62
CA THR A 79 -12.66 0.48 -20.46
C THR A 79 -12.63 1.34 -19.20
N VAL A 80 -12.57 2.66 -19.35
CA VAL A 80 -12.67 3.61 -18.24
C VAL A 80 -14.10 3.66 -17.74
N ASP A 81 -15.08 3.76 -18.64
CA ASP A 81 -16.50 3.80 -18.28
C ASP A 81 -16.95 2.52 -17.59
N VAL A 82 -16.55 1.35 -18.08
CA VAL A 82 -16.80 0.07 -17.42
C VAL A 82 -16.18 0.04 -16.02
N ALA A 83 -14.96 0.54 -15.85
CA ALA A 83 -14.30 0.57 -14.54
C ALA A 83 -15.00 1.52 -13.56
N VAL A 84 -15.48 2.68 -14.04
CA VAL A 84 -16.27 3.63 -13.26
C VAL A 84 -17.59 3.00 -12.84
N GLN A 85 -18.30 2.35 -13.75
CA GLN A 85 -19.58 1.70 -13.47
C GLN A 85 -19.42 0.54 -12.49
N LEU A 86 -18.37 -0.27 -12.63
CA LEU A 86 -18.04 -1.33 -11.69
C LEU A 86 -17.77 -0.77 -10.28
N GLY A 87 -17.09 0.38 -10.19
CA GLY A 87 -16.84 1.09 -8.94
C GLY A 87 -18.14 1.60 -8.29
N ALA A 88 -19.05 2.15 -9.08
CA ALA A 88 -20.35 2.61 -8.62
C ALA A 88 -21.23 1.45 -8.12
N ASN A 89 -21.30 0.35 -8.89
CA ASN A 89 -22.02 -0.86 -8.49
C ASN A 89 -21.44 -1.48 -7.22
N THR A 90 -20.11 -1.49 -7.07
CA THR A 90 -19.45 -1.93 -5.84
C THR A 90 -19.87 -1.07 -4.65
N ALA A 91 -19.82 0.26 -4.79
CA ALA A 91 -20.20 1.19 -3.73
C ALA A 91 -21.70 1.07 -3.36
N ARG A 92 -22.54 0.68 -4.32
CA ARG A 92 -23.95 0.39 -4.11
C ARG A 92 -24.14 -0.89 -3.28
N MET A 93 -23.51 -1.99 -3.68
CA MET A 93 -23.56 -3.26 -2.92
C MET A 93 -23.01 -3.17 -1.49
N GLU A 94 -22.15 -2.20 -1.21
CA GLU A 94 -21.63 -1.93 0.14
C GLU A 94 -22.66 -1.21 1.02
N ARG A 95 -23.65 -0.50 0.46
CA ARG A 95 -24.60 0.34 1.21
C ARG A 95 -26.06 -0.07 1.08
N ASP A 96 -26.42 -0.81 0.04
CA ASP A 96 -27.80 -1.26 -0.15
C ASP A 96 -28.28 -1.98 1.11
N GLU A 97 -29.46 -1.58 1.60
CA GLU A 97 -30.09 -2.12 2.82
C GLU A 97 -29.26 -1.94 4.09
N GLN A 98 -28.38 -0.95 4.13
CA GLN A 98 -27.67 -0.62 5.36
C GLN A 98 -28.65 -0.15 6.44
N PRO A 99 -28.63 -0.76 7.64
CA PRO A 99 -29.40 -0.30 8.80
C PRO A 99 -28.99 1.11 9.23
N GLU A 100 -29.89 1.79 9.94
CA GLU A 100 -29.65 3.13 10.46
C GLU A 100 -28.44 3.18 11.42
N GLU A 101 -28.32 2.19 12.30
CA GLU A 101 -27.19 2.06 13.23
C GLU A 101 -25.89 1.62 12.54
N GLY A 102 -25.99 1.15 11.29
CA GLY A 102 -24.90 0.61 10.50
C GLY A 102 -24.83 -0.91 10.51
N TRP A 103 -23.70 -1.41 10.03
CA TRP A 103 -23.42 -2.81 9.82
C TRP A 103 -22.73 -3.42 11.07
N SER A 104 -23.37 -4.31 11.82
CA SER A 104 -22.88 -4.99 13.05
C SER A 104 -21.85 -6.12 12.85
N VAL A 105 -20.63 -5.79 12.44
CA VAL A 105 -19.58 -6.76 12.11
C VAL A 105 -19.14 -7.60 13.32
N ASP A 106 -19.23 -8.94 13.21
CA ASP A 106 -18.63 -9.89 14.17
C ASP A 106 -17.17 -10.19 13.81
N LEU A 107 -16.25 -9.87 14.71
CA LEU A 107 -14.82 -10.06 14.52
C LEU A 107 -14.37 -11.52 14.74
N THR A 108 -15.13 -12.30 15.52
CA THR A 108 -14.81 -13.68 15.89
C THR A 108 -15.07 -14.61 14.71
N THR A 109 -16.30 -14.56 14.20
CA THR A 109 -16.76 -15.37 13.06
C THR A 109 -16.36 -14.74 11.73
N ARG A 110 -15.99 -13.46 11.72
CA ARG A 110 -15.66 -12.65 10.52
C ARG A 110 -16.83 -12.51 9.56
N THR A 111 -18.05 -12.58 10.06
CA THR A 111 -19.26 -12.55 9.24
C THR A 111 -19.94 -11.20 9.23
N TRP A 112 -20.58 -10.89 8.10
CA TRP A 112 -21.39 -9.68 7.95
C TRP A 112 -22.52 -9.85 6.90
N ALA A 113 -23.52 -8.97 6.94
CA ALA A 113 -24.74 -9.02 6.12
C ALA A 113 -24.76 -8.12 4.86
N CYS A 114 -23.68 -7.39 4.53
CA CYS A 114 -23.73 -6.54 3.33
C CYS A 114 -23.66 -7.38 2.03
N LYS A 115 -24.38 -6.96 0.98
CA LYS A 115 -24.45 -7.68 -0.31
C LYS A 115 -23.07 -7.95 -0.91
N TYR A 116 -22.13 -7.01 -0.77
CA TYR A 116 -20.76 -7.21 -1.23
C TYR A 116 -20.07 -8.39 -0.53
N PHE A 117 -20.28 -8.57 0.78
CA PHE A 117 -19.70 -9.68 1.54
C PHE A 117 -20.25 -11.02 1.06
N PHE A 118 -21.56 -11.14 0.84
CA PHE A 118 -22.15 -12.36 0.29
C PHE A 118 -21.54 -12.75 -1.06
N HIS A 119 -21.23 -11.77 -1.91
CA HIS A 119 -20.68 -12.04 -3.23
C HIS A 119 -19.17 -12.37 -3.22
N LYS A 120 -18.38 -11.76 -2.32
CA LYS A 120 -16.90 -11.83 -2.35
C LYS A 120 -16.26 -12.47 -1.12
N GLY A 121 -17.03 -12.78 -0.09
CA GLY A 121 -16.58 -13.30 1.22
C GLY A 121 -15.72 -12.33 2.04
N GLN A 122 -15.47 -11.11 1.56
CA GLN A 122 -14.76 -10.04 2.25
C GLN A 122 -15.40 -8.71 1.87
N CYS A 123 -15.43 -7.74 2.79
CA CYS A 123 -16.00 -6.41 2.52
C CYS A 123 -15.19 -5.31 3.20
N VAL A 124 -15.44 -4.06 2.80
CA VAL A 124 -14.78 -2.88 3.39
C VAL A 124 -15.13 -2.69 4.87
N HIS A 125 -16.34 -3.10 5.31
CA HIS A 125 -16.77 -3.00 6.70
C HIS A 125 -15.97 -3.94 7.61
N LEU A 126 -15.75 -5.19 7.17
CA LEU A 126 -14.95 -6.17 7.91
C LEU A 126 -13.50 -5.69 8.08
N LEU A 127 -12.89 -5.19 7.00
CA LEU A 127 -11.52 -4.66 7.06
C LEU A 127 -11.42 -3.42 7.96
N PHE A 128 -12.43 -2.56 7.93
CA PHE A 128 -12.50 -1.39 8.81
C PHE A 128 -12.69 -1.80 10.27
N ALA A 129 -13.59 -2.73 10.57
CA ALA A 129 -13.80 -3.25 11.92
C ALA A 129 -12.52 -3.87 12.50
N PHE A 130 -11.81 -4.69 11.72
CA PHE A 130 -10.48 -5.19 12.12
C PHE A 130 -9.49 -4.07 12.39
N TYR A 131 -9.45 -3.05 11.52
CA TYR A 131 -8.55 -1.94 11.72
C TYR A 131 -8.87 -1.14 12.98
N THR A 132 -10.14 -0.90 13.25
CA THR A 132 -10.61 -0.16 14.43
C THR A 132 -10.23 -0.88 15.72
N ARG A 133 -10.32 -2.22 15.75
CA ARG A 133 -10.07 -3.02 16.96
C ARG A 133 -8.62 -3.46 17.14
N PHE A 134 -7.92 -3.79 16.06
CA PHE A 134 -6.55 -4.34 16.11
C PHE A 134 -5.49 -3.41 15.49
N GLY A 135 -5.88 -2.24 14.98
CA GLY A 135 -4.97 -1.32 14.28
C GLY A 135 -4.47 -1.80 12.92
N THR A 136 -4.94 -2.97 12.46
CA THR A 136 -4.55 -3.62 11.20
C THR A 136 -5.73 -4.31 10.53
N ASP A 137 -5.67 -4.46 9.21
CA ASP A 137 -6.70 -5.13 8.39
C ASP A 137 -6.48 -6.65 8.28
N GLN A 138 -5.56 -7.20 9.08
CA GLN A 138 -5.30 -8.63 9.21
C GLN A 138 -5.16 -8.98 10.70
N PRO A 139 -6.12 -9.70 11.29
CA PRO A 139 -5.98 -10.16 12.67
C PRO A 139 -4.69 -11.00 12.80
N GLY A 140 -3.88 -10.68 13.81
CA GLY A 140 -2.63 -11.37 14.12
C GLY A 140 -1.34 -10.75 13.55
N LYS A 141 -1.42 -9.80 12.60
CA LYS A 141 -0.22 -9.07 12.14
C LYS A 141 -0.07 -7.79 12.94
N ARG A 142 0.95 -7.71 13.79
CA ARG A 142 1.28 -6.47 14.50
C ARG A 142 1.72 -5.40 13.51
N LYS A 143 1.21 -4.18 13.68
CA LYS A 143 1.67 -3.02 12.91
C LYS A 143 3.12 -2.73 13.28
N LEU A 144 4.04 -3.09 12.39
CA LEU A 144 5.45 -2.72 12.52
C LEU A 144 5.60 -1.24 12.18
N TYR A 145 6.10 -0.47 13.14
CA TYR A 145 6.50 0.92 12.91
C TYR A 145 7.97 0.91 12.56
N ASN A 146 8.32 1.49 11.41
CA ASN A 146 9.72 1.70 11.10
C ASN A 146 10.30 2.71 12.10
N ARG A 147 11.13 2.22 13.03
CA ARG A 147 11.86 3.02 14.02
C ARG A 147 13.19 3.53 13.48
N SER A 148 13.56 3.19 12.24
CA SER A 148 14.78 3.73 11.63
C SER A 148 14.66 5.25 11.59
N ARG A 149 15.65 5.96 12.15
CA ARG A 149 15.78 7.40 11.90
C ARG A 149 15.88 7.58 10.40
N ARG A 150 14.92 8.31 9.82
CA ARG A 150 14.95 8.65 8.40
C ARG A 150 16.18 9.55 8.23
N ASN A 151 17.30 8.99 7.77
CA ASN A 151 18.42 9.80 7.31
C ASN A 151 17.86 10.63 6.16
N LYS A 152 17.56 11.91 6.43
CA LYS A 152 17.28 12.87 5.37
C LYS A 152 18.46 12.76 4.42
N ARG A 153 18.20 12.42 3.17
CA ARG A 153 19.23 12.46 2.13
C ARG A 153 19.65 13.91 2.04
N LYS A 154 20.81 14.25 2.62
CA LYS A 154 21.39 15.60 2.58
C LYS A 154 21.38 16.04 1.12
N THR A 155 20.80 17.19 0.82
CA THR A 155 20.84 17.73 -0.54
C THR A 155 22.31 18.00 -0.90
N LEU A 156 22.61 18.14 -2.20
CA LEU A 156 23.96 18.51 -2.62
C LEU A 156 24.38 19.83 -1.98
N GLU A 157 23.41 20.74 -1.79
CA GLU A 157 23.59 22.03 -1.11
C GLU A 157 23.98 21.86 0.37
N ASP A 158 23.34 20.95 1.11
CA ASP A 158 23.73 20.63 2.50
C ASP A 158 25.15 20.04 2.56
N GLN A 159 25.54 19.23 1.58
CA GLN A 159 26.87 18.63 1.50
C GLN A 159 27.95 19.65 1.11
N ILE A 160 27.62 20.60 0.22
CA ILE A 160 28.51 21.71 -0.16
C ILE A 160 28.69 22.66 1.02
N ALA A 161 27.62 22.96 1.77
CA ALA A 161 27.70 23.80 2.97
C ALA A 161 28.57 23.16 4.07
N GLU A 162 28.43 21.85 4.29
CA GLU A 162 29.25 21.10 5.25
C GLU A 162 30.72 20.99 4.80
N ALA A 163 30.98 20.80 3.50
CA ALA A 163 32.35 20.80 2.95
C ALA A 163 33.00 22.19 3.01
N ALA A 164 32.24 23.26 2.77
CA ALA A 164 32.73 24.64 2.88
C ALA A 164 33.05 24.99 4.35
N GLU A 165 32.27 24.49 5.30
CA GLU A 165 32.52 24.71 6.72
C GLU A 165 33.72 23.87 7.23
N ALA A 166 33.91 22.64 6.73
CA ALA A 166 35.11 21.84 6.96
C ALA A 166 36.37 22.49 6.37
N ALA A 167 36.25 23.15 5.20
CA ALA A 167 37.36 23.87 4.58
C ALA A 167 37.79 25.12 5.38
N LYS A 168 36.86 25.82 6.03
CA LYS A 168 37.19 26.94 6.93
C LYS A 168 37.93 26.49 8.19
N GLN A 169 37.61 25.30 8.70
CA GLN A 169 38.27 24.72 9.87
C GLN A 169 39.67 24.16 9.55
N THR A 170 39.94 23.91 8.27
CA THR A 170 41.23 23.42 7.78
C THR A 170 42.02 24.56 7.13
N SER A 171 42.34 25.61 7.90
CA SER A 171 43.36 26.58 7.49
C SER A 171 44.70 26.22 8.13
N PRO A 172 45.58 25.49 7.43
CA PRO A 172 46.96 25.36 7.88
C PRO A 172 47.68 26.67 7.55
N ASN A 173 47.97 27.44 8.60
CA ASN A 173 48.97 28.49 8.59
C ASN A 173 50.32 27.84 8.20
N VAL A 174 50.71 27.91 6.93
CA VAL A 174 52.04 27.48 6.49
C VAL A 174 52.68 28.53 5.60
N ASP A 175 53.57 29.24 6.28
CA ASP A 175 54.69 30.09 5.87
C ASP A 175 55.15 29.98 4.41
N VAL A 176 55.12 31.12 3.71
CA VAL A 176 55.54 31.30 2.31
C VAL A 176 57.08 31.33 2.26
N ARG A 177 57.74 30.18 2.46
CA ARG A 177 59.21 30.10 2.33
C ARG A 177 59.79 28.72 2.00
N SER A 178 58.98 27.74 1.62
CA SER A 178 59.47 26.41 1.24
C SER A 178 58.77 25.83 -0.01
N LEU A 179 58.72 26.61 -1.10
CA LEU A 179 58.16 26.17 -2.40
C LEU A 179 59.21 26.05 -3.51
N THR A 180 60.49 25.90 -3.16
CA THR A 180 61.58 25.76 -4.14
C THR A 180 62.16 24.34 -4.22
N VAL A 181 61.73 23.38 -3.38
CA VAL A 181 62.37 22.05 -3.31
C VAL A 181 61.52 20.91 -3.90
N LEU A 182 60.24 21.14 -4.24
CA LEU A 182 59.35 20.07 -4.76
C LEU A 182 58.94 20.20 -6.24
N LEU A 183 59.60 21.06 -7.01
CA LEU A 183 59.41 21.14 -8.47
C LEU A 183 60.43 20.33 -9.30
N TYR A 184 61.33 19.58 -8.66
CA TYR A 184 62.38 18.81 -9.34
C TYR A 184 62.26 17.28 -9.24
N ARG A 185 61.10 16.73 -8.82
CA ARG A 185 60.98 15.27 -8.60
C ARG A 185 59.77 14.56 -9.22
N CYS A 186 59.09 15.19 -10.19
CA CYS A 186 57.95 14.56 -10.89
C CYS A 186 58.03 14.62 -12.43
N CYS A 187 59.24 14.81 -13.00
CA CYS A 187 59.43 14.85 -14.46
C CYS A 187 60.36 13.75 -15.02
N SER A 188 60.71 12.73 -14.22
CA SER A 188 61.63 11.66 -14.65
C SER A 188 61.03 10.25 -14.74
N ASP A 189 59.78 10.01 -14.33
CA ASP A 189 59.21 8.65 -14.24
C ASP A 189 57.98 8.39 -15.16
N MET A 190 57.91 9.00 -16.34
CA MET A 190 56.87 8.71 -17.37
C MET A 190 57.42 8.22 -18.71
N LYS A 191 58.55 7.51 -18.69
CA LYS A 191 59.00 6.66 -19.82
C LYS A 191 59.20 5.24 -19.33
N CYS A 192 58.11 4.47 -19.22
CA CYS A 192 58.05 3.00 -19.31
C CYS A 192 56.61 2.57 -19.02
N MET A 193 55.75 2.47 -20.04
CA MET A 193 54.57 1.56 -20.08
C MET A 193 53.83 1.74 -21.41
N PHE A 194 54.47 1.32 -22.50
CA PHE A 194 53.79 0.78 -23.67
C PHE A 194 54.60 -0.44 -24.10
N ALA A 195 54.11 -1.61 -23.71
CA ALA A 195 54.41 -2.91 -24.29
C ALA A 195 53.06 -3.52 -24.66
#